data_AF-A0A933TAX7-F1
#
_entry.id   AF-A0A933TAX7-F1
#
_cell.length_a   1.000
_cell.length_b   1.000
_cell.length_c   1.000
_cell.angle_alpha   90.00
_cell.angle_beta   90.00
_cell.angle_gamma   90.00
#
_symmetry.space_group_name_H-M   'P 1'
#
loop_
_entity.id
_entity.type
_entity.pdbx_description
1 polymer ?
#
loop_
_entity_poly.entity_id
_entity_poly.type
_entity_poly.pdbx_seq_one_letter_code
_entity_poly.pdbx_strand_id
1 'polypeptide(L)'
;MGHLSTARCETVLYHDSINEPSKGGGKGFVMSFTELERQPRYSVVKIKYTSGSSVGSAMYAVKGCWEIARQRGMEYFINLKEWRDKDGNALMKVGFTNDPSVDPRSYFGEYDPNKELKFLSVSDYTPLWKK
;
A
#
# COMPACT_ATOMS: atom_id res chain seq x y z
N MET A 1 2.39 -11.11 43.09
CA MET A 1 1.49 -10.87 41.94
C MET A 1 2.08 -9.74 41.10
N GLY A 2 2.82 -10.07 40.05
CA GLY A 2 3.36 -9.09 39.11
C GLY A 2 2.56 -9.16 37.82
N HIS A 3 1.89 -8.07 37.45
CA HIS A 3 1.31 -7.91 36.11
C HIS A 3 2.46 -7.81 35.11
N LEU A 4 2.67 -8.86 34.33
CA LEU A 4 3.50 -8.78 33.13
C LEU A 4 2.71 -7.97 32.11
N SER A 5 3.12 -6.72 31.93
CA SER A 5 2.76 -5.93 30.76
C SER A 5 3.35 -6.63 29.53
N THR A 6 2.51 -7.37 28.82
CA THR A 6 2.85 -7.86 27.48
C THR A 6 2.91 -6.64 26.56
N ALA A 7 4.12 -6.13 26.37
CA ALA A 7 4.41 -5.29 25.21
C ALA A 7 3.95 -6.07 23.98
N ARG A 8 2.84 -5.64 23.36
CA ARG A 8 2.45 -6.12 22.04
C ARG A 8 3.59 -5.71 21.12
N CYS A 9 4.44 -6.67 20.77
CA CYS A 9 5.27 -6.59 19.60
C CYS A 9 4.28 -6.48 18.43
N GLU A 10 3.98 -5.26 17.99
CA GLU A 10 3.21 -5.04 16.78
C GLU A 10 4.07 -5.60 15.65
N THR A 11 3.80 -6.85 15.27
CA THR A 11 4.45 -7.48 14.13
C THR A 11 4.18 -6.60 12.91
N VAL A 12 5.21 -5.90 12.44
CA VAL A 12 5.13 -5.10 11.22
C VAL A 12 4.74 -6.02 10.08
N LEU A 13 3.54 -5.84 9.52
CA LEU A 13 2.95 -6.70 8.50
C LEU A 13 3.70 -6.61 7.17
N TYR A 14 3.95 -5.37 6.74
CA TYR A 14 4.80 -5.02 5.61
C TYR A 14 5.31 -3.58 5.80
N HIS A 15 6.58 -3.36 5.51
CA HIS A 15 7.19 -2.03 5.51
C HIS A 15 8.27 -1.94 4.44
N ASP A 16 8.23 -0.88 3.64
CA ASP A 16 9.30 -0.49 2.74
C ASP A 16 9.60 1.01 2.94
N SER A 17 10.87 1.38 2.82
CA SER A 17 11.27 2.78 2.84
C SER A 17 12.39 3.03 1.85
N ILE A 18 12.34 4.18 1.21
CA ILE A 18 13.34 4.63 0.25
C ILE A 18 13.90 5.97 0.69
N ASN A 19 15.22 6.09 0.61
CA ASN A 19 15.95 7.32 0.87
C ASN A 19 17.11 7.39 -0.14
N GLU A 20 16.79 7.85 -1.34
CA GLU A 20 17.76 8.00 -2.41
C GLU A 20 18.20 9.47 -2.51
N PRO A 21 19.51 9.77 -2.36
CA PRO A 21 20.01 11.11 -2.55
C PRO A 21 19.88 11.52 -4.02
N SER A 22 19.72 12.83 -4.27
CA SER A 22 19.71 13.33 -5.63
C SER A 22 21.08 13.16 -6.29
N LYS A 23 21.10 12.66 -7.52
CA LYS A 23 22.32 12.49 -8.32
C LYS A 23 22.79 13.78 -9.02
N GLY A 24 22.11 14.92 -8.83
CA GLY A 24 22.38 16.15 -9.58
C GLY A 24 21.93 17.46 -8.91
N GLY A 25 21.95 17.53 -7.58
CA GLY A 25 21.63 18.77 -6.83
C GLY A 25 20.13 19.07 -6.66
N GLY A 26 19.24 18.16 -7.06
CA GLY A 26 17.80 18.24 -6.80
C GLY A 26 17.40 17.68 -5.41
N LYS A 27 16.09 17.58 -5.15
CA LYS A 27 15.58 16.88 -3.97
C LYS A 27 15.75 15.36 -4.15
N GLY A 28 16.18 14.68 -3.09
CA GLY A 28 16.23 13.21 -3.05
C GLY A 28 14.82 12.59 -3.09
N PHE A 29 14.75 11.28 -3.31
CA PHE A 29 13.50 10.51 -3.25
C PHE A 29 13.37 9.85 -1.88
N VAL A 30 12.49 10.40 -1.04
CA VAL A 30 12.32 10.00 0.36
C VAL A 30 10.86 9.73 0.65
N MET A 31 10.56 8.46 0.91
CA MET A 31 9.18 7.99 1.10
C MET A 31 9.16 6.69 1.91
N SER A 32 8.09 6.42 2.64
CA SER A 32 7.85 5.11 3.24
C SER A 32 6.44 4.62 3.01
N PHE A 33 6.30 3.30 2.99
CA PHE A 33 5.06 2.58 2.83
C PHE A 33 4.95 1.56 3.96
N THR A 34 3.85 1.57 4.70
CA THR A 34 3.66 0.67 5.86
C THR A 34 2.25 0.09 5.83
N GLU A 35 2.13 -1.22 5.94
CA GLU A 35 0.83 -1.87 6.17
C GLU A 35 0.48 -1.79 7.65
N LEU A 36 -0.60 -1.07 7.95
CA LEU A 36 -1.07 -0.86 9.33
C LEU A 36 -2.04 -1.95 9.77
N GLU A 37 -2.88 -2.42 8.83
CA GLU A 37 -3.91 -3.41 9.10
C GLU A 37 -3.97 -4.41 7.94
N ARG A 38 -4.13 -5.69 8.28
CA ARG A 38 -4.34 -6.78 7.32
C ARG A 38 -5.60 -7.55 7.65
N GLN A 39 -6.49 -7.63 6.67
CA GLN A 39 -7.74 -8.38 6.71
C GLN A 39 -7.75 -9.41 5.57
N PRO A 40 -8.63 -10.43 5.57
CA PRO A 40 -8.60 -11.49 4.56
C PRO A 40 -8.67 -11.01 3.10
N ARG A 41 -9.34 -9.90 2.84
CA ARG A 41 -9.55 -9.35 1.48
C ARG A 41 -8.97 -7.95 1.25
N TYR A 42 -8.50 -7.29 2.30
CA TYR A 42 -7.95 -5.94 2.15
C TYR A 42 -6.82 -5.68 3.14
N SER A 43 -6.13 -4.56 2.93
CA SER A 43 -5.20 -3.97 3.88
C SER A 43 -5.43 -2.47 3.98
N VAL A 44 -5.08 -1.89 5.12
CA VAL A 44 -4.93 -0.44 5.28
C VAL A 44 -3.45 -0.13 5.32
N VAL A 45 -3.01 0.78 4.45
CA VAL A 45 -1.62 1.15 4.30
C VAL A 45 -1.43 2.64 4.53
N LYS A 46 -0.26 3.01 5.05
CA LYS A 46 0.18 4.38 5.27
C LYS A 46 1.36 4.70 4.38
N ILE A 47 1.28 5.85 3.74
CA ILE A 47 2.28 6.40 2.85
C ILE A 47 2.75 7.73 3.43
N LYS A 48 4.02 7.76 3.84
CA LYS A 48 4.68 8.99 4.28
C LYS A 48 5.56 9.51 3.16
N TYR A 49 5.18 10.64 2.58
CA TYR A 49 5.95 11.34 1.56
C TYR A 49 6.74 12.48 2.18
N THR A 50 8.05 12.52 1.92
CA THR A 50 8.92 13.63 2.33
C THR A 50 9.40 14.41 1.10
N SER A 51 9.87 13.70 0.07
CA SER A 51 10.32 14.33 -1.17
C SER A 51 10.33 13.34 -2.35
N GLY A 52 10.16 13.85 -3.57
CA GLY A 52 10.16 13.02 -4.78
C GLY A 52 9.30 13.56 -5.91
N SER A 53 9.40 12.96 -7.09
CA SER A 53 8.53 13.27 -8.22
C SER A 53 7.15 12.62 -8.05
N SER A 54 6.10 13.27 -8.55
CA SER A 54 4.72 12.78 -8.43
C SER A 54 4.54 11.37 -9.03
N VAL A 55 5.11 11.13 -10.21
CA VAL A 55 5.04 9.81 -10.88
C VAL A 55 5.83 8.76 -10.09
N GLY A 56 7.04 9.10 -9.62
CA GLY A 56 7.85 8.19 -8.80
C GLY A 56 7.14 7.80 -7.52
N SER A 57 6.51 8.76 -6.84
CA SER A 57 5.72 8.50 -5.63
C SER A 57 4.50 7.63 -5.89
N ALA A 58 3.76 7.86 -6.98
CA ALA A 58 2.64 7.00 -7.35
C ALA A 58 3.11 5.55 -7.61
N MET A 59 4.18 5.38 -8.39
CA MET A 59 4.75 4.05 -8.67
C MET A 59 5.29 3.37 -7.41
N TYR A 60 5.86 4.12 -6.46
CA TYR A 60 6.29 3.58 -5.17
C TYR A 60 5.10 3.08 -4.33
N ALA A 61 3.99 3.80 -4.32
CA ALA A 61 2.76 3.34 -3.66
C ALA A 61 2.20 2.06 -4.33
N VAL A 62 2.19 1.99 -5.66
CA VAL A 62 1.77 0.79 -6.40
C VAL A 62 2.70 -0.39 -6.11
N LYS A 63 4.02 -0.16 -6.03
CA LYS A 63 5.00 -1.20 -5.65
C LYS A 63 4.68 -1.80 -4.29
N GLY A 64 4.38 -0.97 -3.28
CA GLY A 64 3.99 -1.45 -1.95
C GLY A 64 2.73 -2.32 -1.98
N CYS A 65 1.71 -1.92 -2.76
CA CYS A 65 0.50 -2.73 -2.94
C CYS A 65 0.79 -4.06 -3.64
N TRP A 66 1.63 -4.03 -4.68
CA TRP A 66 2.04 -5.21 -5.43
C TRP A 66 2.81 -6.21 -4.57
N GLU A 67 3.73 -5.76 -3.72
CA GLU A 67 4.46 -6.63 -2.79
C GLU A 67 3.50 -7.30 -1.80
N ILE A 68 2.53 -6.56 -1.23
CA ILE A 68 1.52 -7.14 -0.34
C ILE A 68 0.68 -8.18 -1.10
N ALA A 69 0.22 -7.88 -2.31
CA ALA A 69 -0.54 -8.82 -3.13
C ALA A 69 0.24 -10.12 -3.36
N ARG A 70 1.53 -10.01 -3.72
CA ARG A 70 2.43 -11.16 -3.91
C ARG A 70 2.63 -11.97 -2.65
N GLN A 71 2.90 -11.33 -1.52
CA GLN A 71 3.08 -12.02 -0.22
C GLN A 71 1.81 -12.77 0.21
N ARG A 72 0.64 -12.28 -0.22
CA ARG A 72 -0.66 -12.90 0.04
C ARG A 72 -1.04 -13.97 -0.97
N GLY A 73 -0.27 -14.17 -2.05
CA GLY A 73 -0.64 -15.07 -3.15
C GLY A 73 -1.88 -14.60 -3.91
N MET A 74 -2.08 -13.28 -4.02
CA MET A 74 -3.21 -12.67 -4.73
C MET A 74 -2.79 -12.20 -6.11
N GLU A 75 -3.63 -12.41 -7.12
CA GLU A 75 -3.35 -12.04 -8.51
C GLU A 75 -3.69 -10.59 -8.84
N TYR A 76 -4.66 -10.00 -8.14
CA TYR A 76 -5.14 -8.65 -8.40
C TYR A 76 -5.21 -7.82 -7.12
N PHE A 77 -4.99 -6.53 -7.27
CA PHE A 77 -5.17 -5.55 -6.22
C PHE A 77 -5.87 -4.29 -6.73
N ILE A 78 -6.53 -3.57 -5.83
CA ILE A 78 -7.32 -2.39 -6.16
C ILE A 78 -7.23 -1.35 -5.05
N ASN A 79 -7.10 -0.08 -5.41
CA ASN A 79 -7.20 1.02 -4.47
C ASN A 79 -8.66 1.40 -4.28
N LEU A 80 -9.22 1.10 -3.11
CA LEU A 80 -10.63 1.27 -2.80
C LEU A 80 -10.95 2.66 -2.27
N LYS A 81 -10.06 3.24 -1.48
CA LYS A 81 -10.29 4.49 -0.74
C LYS A 81 -8.97 5.11 -0.33
N GLU A 82 -8.88 6.43 -0.39
CA GLU A 82 -7.76 7.21 0.14
C GLU A 82 -8.26 8.27 1.11
N TRP A 83 -7.49 8.54 2.16
CA TRP A 83 -7.75 9.62 3.10
C TRP A 83 -6.44 10.08 3.75
N ARG A 84 -6.50 11.06 4.65
CA ARG A 84 -5.33 11.52 5.40
C ARG A 84 -5.45 11.21 6.88
N ASP A 85 -4.34 10.87 7.50
CA ASP A 85 -4.25 10.84 8.95
C ASP A 85 -4.08 12.25 9.54
N LYS A 86 -4.09 12.34 10.87
CA LYS A 86 -3.91 13.60 11.63
C LYS A 86 -2.59 14.32 11.33
N ASP A 87 -1.58 13.59 10.88
CA ASP A 87 -0.25 14.10 10.57
C ASP A 87 -0.10 14.42 9.07
N GLY A 88 -1.20 14.35 8.30
CA GLY A 88 -1.24 14.65 6.88
C GLY A 88 -0.71 13.53 5.97
N ASN A 89 -0.33 12.36 6.51
CA ASN A 89 0.12 11.23 5.70
C ASN A 89 -1.06 10.63 4.93
N ALA A 90 -0.78 10.10 3.74
CA ALA A 90 -1.80 9.41 2.96
C ALA A 90 -2.06 8.02 3.56
N LEU A 91 -3.33 7.70 3.76
CA LEU A 91 -3.83 6.37 4.09
C LEU A 91 -4.61 5.85 2.90
N MET A 92 -4.48 4.54 2.66
CA MET A 92 -5.15 3.88 1.55
C MET A 92 -5.70 2.52 1.99
N LYS A 93 -6.92 2.22 1.56
CA LYS A 93 -7.51 0.87 1.66
C LYS A 93 -7.29 0.16 0.34
N VAL A 94 -6.59 -0.97 0.38
CA VAL A 94 -6.24 -1.77 -0.80
C VAL A 94 -6.96 -3.10 -0.71
N GLY A 95 -7.78 -3.42 -1.71
CA GLY A 95 -8.44 -4.72 -1.86
C GLY A 95 -7.57 -5.70 -2.63
N PHE A 96 -7.73 -6.99 -2.37
CA PHE A 96 -7.03 -8.08 -3.04
C PHE A 96 -8.00 -9.21 -3.43
N THR A 97 -7.80 -9.80 -4.60
CA THR A 97 -8.63 -10.91 -5.12
C THR A 97 -7.83 -11.72 -6.15
N ASN A 98 -8.29 -12.95 -6.41
CA ASN A 98 -7.84 -13.78 -7.54
C ASN A 98 -8.83 -13.75 -8.71
N ASP A 99 -9.96 -13.08 -8.53
CA ASP A 99 -11.00 -12.95 -9.55
C ASP A 99 -11.22 -11.46 -9.85
N PRO A 100 -10.80 -10.96 -11.03
CA PRO A 100 -10.96 -9.57 -11.41
C PRO A 100 -12.37 -9.24 -11.92
N SER A 101 -13.25 -10.23 -12.05
CA SER A 101 -14.64 -10.05 -12.52
C SER A 101 -15.62 -9.69 -11.40
N VAL A 102 -15.19 -9.78 -10.13
CA VAL A 102 -16.01 -9.40 -8.99
C VAL A 102 -16.35 -7.91 -9.04
N ASP A 103 -17.58 -7.55 -8.68
CA ASP A 103 -17.93 -6.15 -8.46
C ASP A 103 -17.22 -5.64 -7.18
N PRO A 104 -16.29 -4.68 -7.28
CA PRO A 104 -15.53 -4.22 -6.13
C PRO A 104 -16.41 -3.63 -5.02
N ARG A 105 -17.54 -3.02 -5.39
CA ARG A 105 -18.42 -2.31 -4.45
C ARG A 105 -19.10 -3.28 -3.50
N SER A 106 -19.69 -4.35 -4.03
CA SER A 106 -20.28 -5.41 -3.21
C SER A 106 -19.25 -6.34 -2.57
N TYR A 107 -18.12 -6.61 -3.23
CA TYR A 107 -17.12 -7.56 -2.74
C TYR A 107 -16.30 -7.06 -1.55
N PHE A 108 -15.91 -5.76 -1.56
CA PHE A 108 -15.09 -5.15 -0.51
C PHE A 108 -15.89 -4.25 0.46
N GLY A 109 -17.11 -3.87 0.10
CA GLY A 109 -18.03 -3.08 0.92
C GLY A 109 -17.68 -1.59 0.98
N GLU A 110 -16.60 -1.23 1.67
CA GLU A 110 -16.22 0.18 1.86
C GLU A 110 -15.24 0.65 0.76
N TYR A 111 -15.63 1.71 0.06
CA TYR A 111 -14.88 2.34 -1.02
C TYR A 111 -15.18 3.85 -1.11
N ASP A 112 -14.42 4.58 -1.92
CA ASP A 112 -14.74 5.97 -2.29
C ASP A 112 -15.71 5.99 -3.49
N PRO A 113 -16.94 6.52 -3.33
CA PRO A 113 -17.95 6.51 -4.40
C PRO A 113 -17.59 7.36 -5.61
N ASN A 114 -16.66 8.31 -5.47
CA ASN A 114 -16.24 9.19 -6.56
C ASN A 114 -14.98 8.68 -7.27
N LYS A 115 -14.43 7.55 -6.83
CA LYS A 115 -13.21 6.97 -7.39
C LYS A 115 -13.53 5.97 -8.48
N GLU A 116 -12.79 6.05 -9.57
CA GLU A 116 -12.75 4.96 -10.54
C GLU A 116 -12.04 3.75 -9.92
N LEU A 117 -12.78 2.66 -9.75
CA LEU A 117 -12.27 1.42 -9.18
C LEU A 117 -11.74 0.54 -10.31
N LYS A 118 -10.42 0.38 -10.37
CA LYS A 118 -9.73 -0.43 -11.38
C LYS A 118 -8.81 -1.45 -10.73
N PHE A 119 -9.00 -2.72 -11.09
CA PHE A 119 -8.05 -3.77 -10.72
C PHE A 119 -6.73 -3.61 -11.47
N LEU A 120 -5.64 -3.83 -10.74
CA LEU A 120 -4.29 -3.93 -11.25
C LEU A 120 -3.84 -5.38 -11.07
N SER A 121 -3.29 -5.98 -12.13
CA SER A 121 -2.77 -7.35 -12.09
C SER A 121 -1.35 -7.38 -11.55
N VAL A 122 -1.04 -8.31 -10.65
CA VAL A 122 0.32 -8.57 -10.18
C VAL A 122 1.26 -8.97 -11.33
N SER A 123 0.75 -9.65 -12.36
CA SER A 123 1.55 -10.05 -13.52
C SER A 123 2.08 -8.85 -14.30
N ASP A 124 1.26 -7.81 -14.48
CA ASP A 124 1.61 -6.64 -15.31
C ASP A 124 2.76 -5.84 -14.72
N TYR A 125 2.89 -5.86 -13.39
CA TYR A 125 3.94 -5.17 -12.66
C TYR A 125 5.15 -6.05 -12.33
N THR A 126 5.04 -7.37 -12.52
CA THR A 126 6.14 -8.30 -12.22
C THR A 126 7.43 -7.97 -12.97
N PRO A 127 7.43 -7.67 -14.28
CA PRO A 127 8.64 -7.31 -15.02
C PRO A 127 9.34 -6.04 -14.52
N LEU A 128 8.63 -5.15 -13.83
CA LEU A 128 9.19 -3.88 -13.35
C LEU A 128 10.03 -4.05 -12.08
N TRP A 129 9.71 -5.04 -11.24
CA TRP A 129 10.22 -5.13 -9.87
C TRP A 129 10.76 -6.50 -9.48
N LYS A 130 10.46 -7.57 -10.23
CA LYS A 130 11.11 -8.87 -10.07
C LYS A 130 12.40 -8.87 -10.89
N LYS A 131 13.54 -8.74 -10.22
CA LYS A 131 14.87 -9.04 -10.79
C LYS A 131 15.19 -10.52 -10.61
#